data_AF-A0A522VXL0-F1
#
_entry.id   AF-A0A522VXL0-F1
#
_cell.length_a   1.000
_cell.length_b   1.000
_cell.length_c   1.000
_cell.angle_alpha   90.00
_cell.angle_beta   90.00
_cell.angle_gamma   90.00
#
_symmetry.space_group_name_H-M   'P 1'
#
loop_
_entity.id
_entity.type
_entity.pdbx_description
1 polymer ?
#
loop_
_entity_poly.entity_id
_entity_poly.type
_entity_poly.pdbx_seq_one_letter_code
_entity_poly.pdbx_strand_id
1 'polypeptide(L)'
;MTTKPPRKFFEPLAIGAPAPYREMPVRLERMIHFFPPHVEKMRAKAGEIGRTVDVLLGNLEDAIPADAKEAARAGFVEVAKAWDNPETGLWTRVNCLNSPWFLDDVTTIVAEAGNKVDVIMLPKVEGPWDIHYLDQLLAQLEARHTVKRPILIHAILETALGVENIAAIAQASPRMHGMSLG
;
A
#
# COMPACT_ATOMS: atom_id res chain seq x y z
N MET A 1 14.55 10.26 -18.44
CA MET A 1 13.56 9.17 -18.43
C MET A 1 14.30 7.84 -18.45
N THR A 2 14.50 7.20 -17.31
CA THR A 2 15.03 5.83 -17.24
C THR A 2 13.85 4.89 -17.02
N THR A 3 13.14 4.58 -18.10
CA THR A 3 12.15 3.50 -18.10
C THR A 3 12.90 2.16 -18.12
N LYS A 4 12.52 1.22 -17.23
CA LYS A 4 13.06 -0.15 -17.28
C LYS A 4 12.73 -0.75 -18.65
N PRO A 5 13.64 -1.47 -19.33
CA PRO A 5 13.31 -2.09 -20.61
C PRO A 5 12.20 -3.14 -20.39
N PRO A 6 11.29 -3.35 -21.36
CA PRO A 6 10.15 -4.25 -21.19
C PRO A 6 10.51 -5.66 -20.67
N ARG A 7 11.66 -6.19 -21.11
CA ARG A 7 12.20 -7.48 -20.65
C ARG A 7 12.47 -7.51 -19.14
N LYS A 8 12.91 -6.40 -18.56
CA LYS A 8 13.26 -6.27 -17.13
C LYS A 8 12.11 -5.75 -16.28
N PHE A 9 11.05 -5.21 -16.89
CA PHE A 9 9.95 -4.58 -16.16
C PHE A 9 9.21 -5.53 -15.23
N PHE A 10 9.03 -6.79 -15.65
CA PHE A 10 8.33 -7.83 -14.88
C PHE A 10 9.29 -8.80 -14.14
N GLU A 11 10.57 -8.47 -14.02
CA GLU A 11 11.47 -9.25 -13.17
C GLU A 11 11.27 -8.85 -11.69
N PRO A 12 11.18 -9.80 -10.74
CA PRO A 12 11.20 -9.48 -9.32
C PRO A 12 12.48 -8.71 -8.95
N LEU A 13 12.35 -7.66 -8.13
CA LEU A 13 13.50 -6.84 -7.70
C LEU A 13 14.30 -7.43 -6.53
N ALA A 14 13.90 -8.61 -6.02
CA ALA A 14 14.64 -9.34 -4.99
C ALA A 14 14.49 -10.85 -5.20
N ILE A 15 15.56 -11.59 -4.92
CA ILE A 15 15.54 -13.06 -4.97
C ILE A 15 14.58 -13.57 -3.89
N GLY A 16 13.56 -14.32 -4.30
CA GLY A 16 12.52 -14.84 -3.41
C GLY A 16 11.28 -13.95 -3.31
N ALA A 17 11.26 -12.76 -3.91
CA ALA A 17 10.05 -11.96 -4.03
C ALA A 17 9.07 -12.61 -5.01
N PRO A 18 7.75 -12.46 -4.81
CA PRO A 18 6.75 -12.98 -5.73
C PRO A 18 6.88 -12.32 -7.12
N ALA A 19 6.48 -13.05 -8.15
CA ALA A 19 6.46 -12.53 -9.51
C ALA A 19 5.49 -11.33 -9.60
N PRO A 20 5.90 -10.20 -10.21
CA PRO A 20 4.99 -9.09 -10.48
C PRO A 20 3.79 -9.53 -11.32
N TYR A 21 2.64 -8.93 -11.06
CA TYR A 21 1.47 -9.13 -11.91
C TYR A 21 1.72 -8.58 -13.31
N ARG A 22 1.16 -9.27 -14.32
CA ARG A 22 1.10 -8.78 -15.71
C ARG A 22 -0.24 -8.13 -16.04
N GLU A 23 -1.27 -8.51 -15.30
CA GLU A 23 -2.62 -7.99 -15.36
C GLU A 23 -3.10 -7.77 -13.93
N MET A 24 -3.87 -6.71 -13.69
CA MET A 24 -4.41 -6.45 -12.35
C MET A 24 -5.44 -7.51 -11.97
N PRO A 25 -5.45 -7.96 -10.69
CA PRO A 25 -6.53 -8.80 -10.19
C PRO A 25 -7.88 -8.12 -10.41
N VAL A 26 -8.83 -8.83 -11.01
CA VAL A 26 -10.18 -8.29 -11.23
C VAL A 26 -10.95 -8.34 -9.91
N ARG A 27 -11.21 -7.18 -9.32
CA ARG A 27 -12.01 -6.99 -8.10
C ARG A 27 -12.90 -5.75 -8.21
N LEU A 28 -13.94 -5.69 -7.39
CA LEU A 28 -14.74 -4.48 -7.24
C LEU A 28 -13.99 -3.50 -6.35
N GLU A 29 -13.91 -2.24 -6.76
CA GLU A 29 -13.19 -1.16 -6.06
C GLU A 29 -13.94 0.18 -6.18
N ARG A 30 -15.28 0.15 -6.13
CA ARG A 30 -16.13 1.33 -6.34
C ARG A 30 -16.06 2.31 -5.17
N MET A 31 -15.65 1.84 -3.99
CA MET A 31 -15.54 2.63 -2.77
C MET A 31 -14.37 2.16 -1.90
N ILE A 32 -13.51 3.12 -1.52
CA ILE A 32 -12.40 2.94 -0.59
C ILE A 32 -12.81 3.53 0.75
N HIS A 33 -13.12 2.68 1.74
CA HIS A 33 -13.52 3.12 3.07
C HIS A 33 -12.32 3.31 3.99
N PHE A 34 -12.01 4.56 4.33
CA PHE A 34 -10.94 4.89 5.27
C PHE A 34 -11.40 4.67 6.72
N PHE A 35 -10.56 4.05 7.55
CA PHE A 35 -10.77 4.01 9.00
C PHE A 35 -9.48 4.34 9.77
N PRO A 36 -9.58 4.97 10.97
CA PRO A 36 -8.44 5.25 11.83
C PRO A 36 -8.12 4.03 12.71
N PRO A 37 -7.02 3.28 12.46
CA PRO A 37 -6.81 2.02 13.14
C PRO A 37 -6.41 2.16 14.61
N HIS A 38 -6.02 3.34 15.09
CA HIS A 38 -5.75 3.57 16.51
C HIS A 38 -7.05 3.60 17.36
N VAL A 39 -8.21 3.84 16.75
CA VAL A 39 -9.50 3.90 17.46
C VAL A 39 -10.07 2.50 17.64
N GLU A 40 -10.05 1.98 18.87
CA GLU A 40 -10.51 0.62 19.22
C GLU A 40 -11.92 0.31 18.72
N LYS A 41 -12.87 1.23 18.93
CA LYS A 41 -14.26 1.09 18.46
C LYS A 41 -14.35 0.89 16.95
N MET A 42 -13.44 1.48 16.17
CA MET A 42 -13.42 1.30 14.72
C MET A 42 -12.78 -0.03 14.34
N ARG A 43 -11.71 -0.47 15.02
CA ARG A 43 -11.12 -1.81 14.83
C ARG A 43 -12.12 -2.92 15.10
N ALA A 44 -12.87 -2.83 16.20
CA ALA A 44 -13.88 -3.82 16.56
C ALA A 44 -14.97 -3.98 15.49
N LYS A 45 -15.23 -2.93 14.69
CA LYS A 45 -16.22 -2.94 13.61
C LYS A 45 -15.64 -3.24 12.23
N ALA A 46 -14.32 -3.35 12.10
CA ALA A 46 -13.66 -3.45 10.79
C ALA A 46 -14.16 -4.64 9.97
N GLY A 47 -14.37 -5.81 10.61
CA GLY A 47 -14.88 -7.00 9.94
C GLY A 47 -16.32 -6.82 9.40
N GLU A 48 -17.20 -6.19 10.18
CA GLU A 48 -18.59 -5.89 9.77
C GLU A 48 -18.62 -4.86 8.62
N ILE A 49 -17.83 -3.79 8.74
CA ILE A 49 -17.69 -2.78 7.68
C ILE A 49 -17.17 -3.44 6.41
N GLY A 50 -16.15 -4.30 6.52
CA GLY A 50 -15.56 -5.04 5.41
C GLY A 50 -16.57 -5.72 4.50
N ARG A 51 -17.65 -6.29 5.08
CA ARG A 51 -18.70 -6.98 4.31
C ARG A 51 -19.63 -6.07 3.52
N THR A 52 -19.55 -4.76 3.75
CA THR A 52 -20.42 -3.74 3.14
C THR A 52 -19.67 -2.80 2.19
N VAL A 53 -18.35 -2.96 2.07
CA VAL A 53 -17.47 -2.12 1.26
C VAL A 53 -16.66 -2.98 0.29
N ASP A 54 -16.25 -2.36 -0.81
CA ASP A 54 -15.39 -3.01 -1.81
C ASP A 54 -13.92 -3.03 -1.33
N VAL A 55 -13.47 -1.94 -0.70
CA VAL A 55 -12.13 -1.79 -0.14
C VAL A 55 -12.23 -1.20 1.26
N LEU A 56 -11.55 -1.82 2.23
CA LEU A 56 -11.29 -1.24 3.55
C LEU A 56 -9.83 -0.79 3.62
N LEU A 57 -9.61 0.47 4.01
CA LEU A 57 -8.28 1.08 4.06
C LEU A 57 -7.96 1.59 5.46
N GLY A 58 -6.91 1.02 6.07
CA GLY A 58 -6.36 1.51 7.34
C GLY A 58 -5.47 2.73 7.14
N ASN A 59 -5.89 3.88 7.66
CA ASN A 59 -5.19 5.15 7.49
C ASN A 59 -4.14 5.38 8.59
N LEU A 60 -2.88 5.62 8.21
CA LEU A 60 -1.78 5.91 9.14
C LEU A 60 -1.26 7.35 9.01
N GLU A 61 -1.71 8.10 8.01
CA GLU A 61 -1.16 9.41 7.64
C GLU A 61 -2.01 10.57 8.18
N ASP A 62 -2.52 11.46 7.35
CA ASP A 62 -3.28 12.64 7.76
C ASP A 62 -4.53 12.23 8.54
N ALA A 63 -4.95 13.07 9.49
CA ALA A 63 -5.98 12.81 10.50
C ALA A 63 -5.62 11.73 11.55
N ILE A 64 -4.38 11.24 11.57
CA ILE A 64 -3.83 10.45 12.69
C ILE A 64 -2.86 11.34 13.48
N PRO A 65 -3.11 11.61 14.77
CA PRO A 65 -2.18 12.35 15.62
C PRO A 65 -0.78 11.73 15.63
N ALA A 66 0.27 12.56 15.77
CA ALA A 66 1.66 12.11 15.72
C ALA A 66 2.00 11.10 16.83
N ASP A 67 1.45 11.29 18.02
CA ASP A 67 1.56 10.38 19.17
C ASP A 67 0.72 9.09 19.01
N ALA A 68 -0.19 9.05 18.04
CA ALA A 68 -1.01 7.89 17.73
C ALA A 68 -0.50 7.06 16.53
N LYS A 69 0.61 7.45 15.89
CA LYS A 69 1.13 6.78 14.67
C LYS A 69 1.49 5.33 14.91
N GLU A 70 2.21 5.05 16.00
CA GLU A 70 2.57 3.68 16.37
C GLU A 70 1.33 2.84 16.74
N ALA A 71 0.39 3.44 17.49
CA ALA A 71 -0.87 2.79 17.83
C ALA A 71 -1.73 2.50 16.60
N ALA A 72 -1.73 3.38 15.60
CA ALA A 72 -2.42 3.17 14.34
C ALA A 72 -1.77 2.04 13.52
N ARG A 73 -0.43 1.99 13.45
CA ARG A 73 0.28 0.89 12.79
C ARG A 73 -0.03 -0.45 13.43
N ALA A 74 0.11 -0.54 14.76
CA ALA A 74 -0.19 -1.76 15.51
C ALA A 74 -1.68 -2.16 15.34
N GLY A 75 -2.58 -1.19 15.41
CA GLY A 75 -4.01 -1.41 15.23
C GLY A 75 -4.38 -1.90 13.82
N PHE A 76 -3.70 -1.42 12.77
CA PHE A 76 -3.91 -1.95 11.43
C PHE A 76 -3.41 -3.39 11.30
N VAL A 77 -2.24 -3.71 11.86
CA VAL A 77 -1.70 -5.08 11.87
C VAL A 77 -2.65 -6.03 12.60
N GLU A 78 -3.23 -5.62 13.74
CA GLU A 78 -4.25 -6.38 14.46
C GLU A 78 -5.44 -6.73 13.55
N VAL A 79 -6.03 -5.72 12.90
CA VAL A 79 -7.15 -5.91 11.97
C VAL A 79 -6.76 -6.81 10.80
N ALA A 80 -5.59 -6.60 10.21
CA ALA A 80 -5.14 -7.36 9.05
C ALA A 80 -4.90 -8.84 9.36
N LYS A 81 -4.36 -9.16 10.55
CA LYS A 81 -4.20 -10.56 11.01
C LYS A 81 -5.54 -11.26 11.20
N ALA A 82 -6.53 -10.55 11.73
CA ALA A 82 -7.89 -11.06 11.91
C ALA A 82 -8.75 -11.03 10.64
N TRP A 83 -8.26 -10.46 9.53
CA TRP A 83 -9.05 -10.24 8.33
C TRP A 83 -9.44 -11.56 7.63
N ASP A 84 -10.75 -11.76 7.47
CA ASP A 84 -11.38 -12.97 6.92
C ASP A 84 -12.36 -12.69 5.77
N ASN A 85 -12.35 -11.47 5.21
CA ASN A 85 -13.19 -11.07 4.08
C ASN A 85 -12.37 -11.08 2.77
N PRO A 86 -12.23 -12.22 2.05
CA PRO A 86 -11.36 -12.34 0.88
C PRO A 86 -11.83 -11.54 -0.35
N GLU A 87 -13.13 -11.25 -0.42
CA GLU A 87 -13.76 -10.48 -1.51
C GLU A 87 -13.52 -8.97 -1.37
N THR A 88 -13.21 -8.50 -0.16
CA THR A 88 -12.98 -7.09 0.15
C THR A 88 -11.50 -6.78 0.10
N GLY A 89 -11.10 -5.80 -0.70
CA GLY A 89 -9.71 -5.33 -0.76
C GLY A 89 -9.26 -4.79 0.60
N LEU A 90 -8.11 -5.27 1.10
CA LEU A 90 -7.51 -4.75 2.33
C LEU A 90 -6.30 -3.87 2.01
N TRP A 91 -6.48 -2.57 2.20
CA TRP A 91 -5.48 -1.55 1.86
C TRP A 91 -4.96 -0.86 3.12
N THR A 92 -3.84 -0.15 2.99
CA THR A 92 -3.40 0.82 3.99
C THR A 92 -2.80 2.05 3.34
N ARG A 93 -3.09 3.24 3.88
CA ARG A 93 -2.36 4.47 3.55
C ARG A 93 -1.28 4.69 4.60
N VAL A 94 -0.03 4.53 4.18
CA VAL A 94 1.16 4.73 5.03
C VAL A 94 1.52 6.21 5.13
N ASN A 95 2.40 6.57 6.05
CA ASN A 95 2.91 7.94 6.13
C ASN A 95 3.76 8.33 4.89
N CYS A 96 3.94 9.63 4.64
CA CYS A 96 4.74 10.11 3.50
C CYS A 96 6.23 9.74 3.62
N LEU A 97 6.94 9.67 2.48
CA LEU A 97 8.33 9.17 2.39
C LEU A 97 9.34 9.97 3.22
N ASN A 98 9.08 11.26 3.46
CA ASN A 98 9.93 12.13 4.26
C ASN A 98 9.57 12.15 5.76
N SER A 99 8.61 11.32 6.18
CA SER A 99 8.20 11.21 7.58
C SER A 99 9.10 10.25 8.37
N PRO A 100 9.18 10.39 9.70
CA PRO A 100 9.92 9.43 10.53
C PRO A 100 9.20 8.07 10.68
N TRP A 101 7.95 7.93 10.21
CA TRP A 101 7.13 6.73 10.44
C TRP A 101 7.06 5.78 9.25
N PHE A 102 7.30 6.26 8.02
CA PHE A 102 7.10 5.46 6.80
C PHE A 102 7.85 4.13 6.81
N LEU A 103 9.14 4.15 7.20
CA LEU A 103 9.96 2.95 7.16
C LEU A 103 9.40 1.86 8.08
N ASP A 104 9.01 2.24 9.30
CA ASP A 104 8.43 1.31 10.25
C ASP A 104 7.01 0.88 9.83
N ASP A 105 6.22 1.76 9.20
CA ASP A 105 4.91 1.41 8.65
C ASP A 105 5.04 0.25 7.66
N VAL A 106 5.88 0.42 6.64
CA VAL A 106 6.02 -0.58 5.57
C VAL A 106 6.70 -1.85 6.09
N THR A 107 7.79 -1.73 6.85
CA THR A 107 8.53 -2.90 7.34
C THR A 107 7.69 -3.76 8.29
N THR A 108 6.97 -3.14 9.23
CA THR A 108 6.10 -3.85 10.19
C THR A 108 4.92 -4.50 9.48
N ILE A 109 4.23 -3.75 8.61
CA ILE A 109 3.04 -4.26 7.91
C ILE A 109 3.39 -5.43 7.00
N VAL A 110 4.48 -5.34 6.22
CA VAL A 110 4.88 -6.46 5.35
C VAL A 110 5.32 -7.67 6.17
N ALA A 111 6.06 -7.45 7.27
CA ALA A 111 6.52 -8.53 8.13
C ALA A 111 5.37 -9.29 8.80
N GLU A 112 4.36 -8.57 9.28
CA GLU A 112 3.34 -9.15 10.15
C GLU A 112 2.00 -9.45 9.42
N ALA A 113 1.75 -8.77 8.31
CA ALA A 113 0.47 -8.82 7.60
C ALA A 113 0.63 -8.82 6.06
N GLY A 114 1.84 -8.96 5.51
CA GLY A 114 2.08 -8.83 4.06
C GLY A 114 1.25 -9.77 3.18
N ASN A 115 0.91 -10.97 3.68
CA ASN A 115 0.05 -11.92 2.94
C ASN A 115 -1.45 -11.55 2.94
N LYS A 116 -1.85 -10.56 3.75
CA LYS A 116 -3.24 -10.09 3.87
C LYS A 116 -3.45 -8.76 3.16
N VAL A 117 -2.42 -7.91 3.08
CA VAL A 117 -2.50 -6.60 2.41
C VAL A 117 -2.50 -6.76 0.89
N ASP A 118 -3.40 -6.04 0.23
CA ASP A 118 -3.51 -6.01 -1.23
C ASP A 118 -2.73 -4.85 -1.84
N VAL A 119 -2.90 -3.66 -1.25
CA VAL A 119 -2.39 -2.41 -1.80
C VAL A 119 -1.87 -1.52 -0.67
N ILE A 120 -0.69 -0.94 -0.88
CA ILE A 120 -0.20 0.19 -0.09
C ILE A 120 -0.46 1.47 -0.88
N MET A 121 -1.19 2.38 -0.25
CA MET A 121 -1.44 3.72 -0.75
C MET A 121 -0.35 4.66 -0.25
N LEU A 122 0.40 5.26 -1.18
CA LEU A 122 1.52 6.15 -0.89
C LEU A 122 1.08 7.62 -1.08
N PRO A 123 1.08 8.45 -0.03
CA PRO A 123 0.75 9.87 -0.13
C PRO A 123 1.90 10.69 -0.73
N LYS A 124 1.59 11.91 -1.18
CA LYS A 124 2.56 12.94 -1.63
C LYS A 124 3.56 12.42 -2.67
N VAL A 125 3.11 11.60 -3.62
CA VAL A 125 3.98 11.10 -4.70
C VAL A 125 4.28 12.24 -5.65
N GLU A 126 5.56 12.55 -5.83
CA GLU A 126 6.02 13.64 -6.68
C GLU A 126 6.64 13.13 -7.98
N GLY A 127 7.12 11.88 -8.03
CA GLY A 127 7.71 11.34 -9.24
C GLY A 127 7.97 9.84 -9.23
N PRO A 128 8.53 9.31 -10.32
CA PRO A 128 8.82 7.88 -10.44
C PRO A 128 9.84 7.38 -9.41
N TRP A 129 10.70 8.25 -8.88
CA TRP A 129 11.69 7.90 -7.86
C TRP A 129 11.05 7.42 -6.55
N ASP A 130 9.90 7.98 -6.17
CA ASP A 130 9.13 7.56 -4.99
C ASP A 130 8.64 6.12 -5.16
N ILE A 131 8.12 5.81 -6.37
CA ILE A 131 7.67 4.47 -6.73
C ILE A 131 8.84 3.48 -6.79
N HIS A 132 9.98 3.89 -7.37
CA HIS A 132 11.17 3.04 -7.43
C HIS A 132 11.66 2.64 -6.03
N TYR A 133 11.65 3.59 -5.09
CA TYR A 133 12.04 3.32 -3.72
C TYR A 133 11.10 2.31 -3.05
N LEU A 134 9.78 2.55 -3.11
CA LEU A 134 8.80 1.65 -2.49
C LEU A 134 8.77 0.27 -3.16
N ASP A 135 8.88 0.18 -4.50
CA ASP A 135 8.93 -1.08 -5.25
C ASP A 135 10.11 -1.96 -4.79
N GLN A 136 11.31 -1.37 -4.69
CA GLN A 136 12.49 -2.09 -4.24
C GLN A 136 12.39 -2.53 -2.78
N LEU A 137 11.91 -1.64 -1.89
CA LEU A 137 11.71 -1.94 -0.48
C LEU A 137 10.71 -3.07 -0.29
N LEU A 138 9.57 -3.01 -0.98
CA LEU A 138 8.55 -4.06 -0.96
C LEU A 138 9.12 -5.39 -1.43
N ALA A 139 9.83 -5.44 -2.55
CA ALA A 139 10.40 -6.70 -3.04
C ALA A 139 11.35 -7.34 -2.02
N GLN A 140 12.21 -6.55 -1.37
CA GLN A 140 13.12 -7.07 -0.34
C GLN A 140 12.37 -7.61 0.88
N LEU A 141 11.34 -6.91 1.34
CA LEU A 141 10.53 -7.33 2.48
C LEU A 141 9.66 -8.55 2.16
N GLU A 142 9.06 -8.59 0.97
CA GLU A 142 8.27 -9.72 0.50
C GLU A 142 9.11 -10.99 0.42
N ALA A 143 10.34 -10.89 -0.11
CA ALA A 143 11.31 -11.99 -0.11
C ALA A 143 11.65 -12.42 1.33
N ARG A 144 11.99 -11.45 2.19
CA ARG A 144 12.38 -11.69 3.59
C ARG A 144 11.29 -12.38 4.41
N HIS A 145 10.03 -12.01 4.17
CA HIS A 145 8.88 -12.47 4.94
C HIS A 145 8.01 -13.50 4.19
N THR A 146 8.51 -14.02 3.06
CA THR A 146 7.85 -15.05 2.25
C THR A 146 6.42 -14.68 1.87
N VAL A 147 6.21 -13.42 1.48
CA VAL A 147 4.92 -12.93 0.99
C VAL A 147 4.62 -13.59 -0.36
N LYS A 148 3.43 -14.15 -0.52
CA LYS A 148 3.09 -15.05 -1.63
C LYS A 148 2.67 -14.33 -2.91
N ARG A 149 2.23 -13.08 -2.79
CA ARG A 149 1.69 -12.26 -3.86
C ARG A 149 2.24 -10.83 -3.76
N PRO A 150 2.55 -10.16 -4.87
CA PRO A 150 3.11 -8.82 -4.79
C PRO A 150 2.06 -7.85 -4.24
N ILE A 151 2.44 -7.06 -3.25
CA ILE A 151 1.67 -5.92 -2.74
C ILE A 151 1.75 -4.81 -3.78
N LEU A 152 0.60 -4.29 -4.19
CA LEU A 152 0.52 -3.23 -5.19
C LEU A 152 0.74 -1.84 -4.55
N ILE A 153 1.05 -0.86 -5.39
CA ILE A 153 1.27 0.53 -5.01
C ILE A 153 0.18 1.39 -5.63
N HIS A 154 -0.55 2.14 -4.80
CA HIS A 154 -1.52 3.13 -5.27
C HIS A 154 -1.04 4.53 -4.88
N ALA A 155 -0.81 5.41 -5.85
CA ALA A 155 -0.26 6.74 -5.59
C ALA A 155 -1.37 7.75 -5.30
N ILE A 156 -1.16 8.64 -4.33
CA ILE A 156 -2.02 9.82 -4.17
C ILE A 156 -1.37 11.00 -4.92
N LEU A 157 -2.13 11.57 -5.85
CA LEU A 157 -1.77 12.78 -6.58
C LEU A 157 -2.30 13.99 -5.82
N GLU A 158 -1.42 14.60 -5.02
CA GLU A 158 -1.77 15.73 -4.14
C GLU A 158 -0.68 16.83 -4.10
N THR A 159 0.26 16.79 -5.05
CA THR A 159 1.27 17.85 -5.27
C THR A 159 1.28 18.29 -6.72
N ALA A 160 1.65 19.54 -6.98
CA ALA A 160 1.77 20.05 -8.35
C ALA A 160 2.78 19.25 -9.17
N LEU A 161 3.91 18.87 -8.55
CA LEU A 161 4.95 18.06 -9.19
C LEU A 161 4.47 16.63 -9.48
N GLY A 162 3.68 16.03 -8.60
CA GLY A 162 3.05 14.73 -8.84
C GLY A 162 2.11 14.77 -10.04
N VAL A 163 1.29 15.82 -10.17
CA VAL A 163 0.43 16.03 -11.34
C VAL A 163 1.26 16.23 -12.62
N GLU A 164 2.33 17.01 -12.56
CA GLU A 164 3.26 17.20 -13.69
C GLU A 164 3.91 15.88 -14.14
N ASN A 165 4.28 15.02 -13.19
CA ASN A 165 4.99 13.76 -13.44
C ASN A 165 4.09 12.53 -13.60
N ILE A 166 2.76 12.69 -13.69
CA ILE A 166 1.77 11.60 -13.64
C ILE A 166 2.08 10.44 -14.59
N ALA A 167 2.48 10.74 -15.83
CA ALA A 167 2.79 9.73 -16.84
C ALA A 167 4.01 8.89 -16.46
N ALA A 168 5.02 9.51 -15.83
CA ALA A 168 6.22 8.83 -15.36
C ALA A 168 5.91 7.97 -14.12
N ILE A 169 5.07 8.46 -13.20
CA ILE A 169 4.62 7.71 -12.02
C ILE A 169 3.86 6.46 -12.45
N ALA A 170 2.93 6.58 -13.40
CA ALA A 170 2.11 5.47 -13.88
C ALA A 170 2.93 4.30 -14.48
N GLN A 171 4.09 4.61 -15.06
CA GLN A 171 4.94 3.66 -15.77
C GLN A 171 6.14 3.16 -14.94
N ALA A 172 6.26 3.58 -13.67
CA ALA A 172 7.47 3.36 -12.88
C ALA A 172 7.65 1.89 -12.41
N SER A 173 6.56 1.15 -12.23
CA SER A 173 6.60 -0.22 -11.68
C SER A 173 5.43 -1.08 -12.13
N PRO A 174 5.61 -2.40 -12.32
CA PRO A 174 4.48 -3.34 -12.49
C PRO A 174 3.58 -3.46 -11.25
N ARG A 175 3.98 -2.88 -10.11
CA ARG A 175 3.13 -2.78 -8.91
C ARG A 175 2.12 -1.66 -8.97
N MET A 176 2.21 -0.74 -9.92
CA MET A 176 1.29 0.38 -10.02
C MET A 176 -0.14 -0.13 -10.16
N HIS A 177 -0.93 0.08 -9.10
CA HIS A 177 -2.35 -0.25 -9.04
C HIS A 177 -3.17 0.80 -9.77
N GLY A 178 -2.94 2.06 -9.40
CA GLY A 178 -3.72 3.20 -9.86
C GLY A 178 -3.35 4.45 -9.08
N MET A 179 -4.20 5.47 -9.20
CA MET A 179 -3.99 6.76 -8.55
C MET A 179 -5.31 7.30 -8.01
N SER A 180 -5.24 8.00 -6.88
CA SER A 180 -6.34 8.79 -6.31
C SER A 180 -5.95 10.26 -6.31
N LEU A 181 -6.91 11.14 -6.57
CA LEU A 181 -6.76 12.58 -6.37
C LEU A 181 -6.89 12.89 -4.88
N GLY A 182 -5.92 13.60 -4.31
CA GLY A 182 -5.94 14.08 -2.92
C GLY A 182 -6.24 15.57 -2.82
#